data_AF-A0A8J5JHX3-F1
#
_entry.id   AF-A0A8J5JHX3-F1
#
_cell.length_a   1.000
_cell.length_b   1.000
_cell.length_c   1.000
_cell.angle_alpha   90.00
_cell.angle_beta   90.00
_cell.angle_gamma   90.00
#
_symmetry.space_group_name_H-M   'P 1'
#
loop_
_entity.id
_entity.type
_entity.pdbx_description
1 polymer ?
#
loop_
_entity_poly.entity_id
_entity_poly.type
_entity_poly.pdbx_seq_one_letter_code
_entity_poly.pdbx_strand_id
1 'polypeptide(L)'
;MENETVEARECTAKSKDLTLTGLSLGRNRRVVVVVVVVVVVVVVVVVVVVVVVVVEARPSFPSLVVHLPPSTPHLSWWQVLEVEVSEVGSGVAEVALSPAFLTDFTQYLNNNNVKSTIIIDDLGKKLKSDIPFLRAESDLMGAVTFDRFMKYEEILEYLKELPRQYPDRVRLEEVGHSVESRPIHLLVISSDVHSSSTANKPVILIDGAVLYIVEQLLQSPAMTSDVEWRTLPLLNPDGYIYTWTKDRLWRKNRATTSEIGCVGVDLNRNFGFHFGESGTSPKPCSTVYHGPVAFSEPESQALRDTLQQESSRTKAYVTFHSYGQFVLHPWGYTDKVSKNNINELNT
;
A
#
# COMPACT_ATOMS: atom_id res chain seq x y z
N MET A 1 52.58 43.14 -28.93
CA MET A 1 51.79 44.26 -29.46
C MET A 1 50.75 43.65 -30.36
N GLU A 2 49.61 43.27 -29.79
CA GLU A 2 48.43 44.15 -29.59
C GLU A 2 47.70 44.33 -30.92
N ASN A 3 46.37 44.31 -31.03
CA ASN A 3 45.31 44.13 -30.05
C ASN A 3 43.99 43.89 -30.83
N GLU A 4 43.03 43.24 -30.15
CA GLU A 4 41.60 43.62 -30.00
C GLU A 4 40.82 44.22 -31.20
N THR A 5 39.53 44.01 -31.44
CA THR A 5 38.34 43.46 -30.75
C THR A 5 37.18 43.48 -31.78
N VAL A 6 36.07 42.78 -31.52
CA VAL A 6 34.68 43.31 -31.42
C VAL A 6 33.65 42.16 -31.45
N GLU A 7 32.67 42.31 -30.56
CA GLU A 7 31.63 41.38 -30.10
C GLU A 7 30.44 41.11 -31.05
N ALA A 8 29.83 39.93 -30.77
CA ALA A 8 28.43 39.48 -30.78
C ALA A 8 27.33 40.18 -31.61
N ARG A 9 26.51 39.34 -32.30
CA ARG A 9 25.03 39.41 -32.29
C ARG A 9 24.37 38.04 -32.42
N GLU A 10 23.39 37.80 -31.56
CA GLU A 10 22.41 36.72 -31.63
C GLU A 10 21.60 36.76 -32.94
N CYS A 11 21.23 35.59 -33.46
CA CYS A 11 20.15 35.44 -34.41
C CYS A 11 19.38 34.13 -34.11
N THR A 12 18.20 34.28 -33.52
CA THR A 12 17.18 33.24 -33.33
C THR A 12 16.59 32.75 -34.66
N ALA A 13 16.46 31.42 -34.85
CA ALA A 13 15.57 30.84 -35.86
C ALA A 13 14.99 29.47 -35.46
N LYS A 14 13.74 29.53 -34.99
CA LYS A 14 12.56 28.65 -35.16
C LYS A 14 12.71 27.12 -35.34
N SER A 15 11.93 26.43 -34.51
CA SER A 15 11.47 25.03 -34.62
C SER A 15 10.97 24.65 -36.01
N LYS A 16 11.35 23.46 -36.47
CA LYS A 16 10.59 22.69 -37.46
C LYS A 16 10.41 21.26 -36.97
N ASP A 17 9.18 20.80 -37.12
CA ASP A 17 8.61 19.56 -36.64
C ASP A 17 9.36 18.30 -37.11
N LEU A 18 9.61 17.39 -36.18
CA LEU A 18 9.84 15.98 -36.46
C LEU A 18 8.69 15.21 -35.80
N THR A 19 7.68 14.90 -36.61
CA THR A 19 6.59 13.98 -36.27
C THR A 19 7.14 12.57 -36.11
N LEU A 20 7.19 12.09 -34.86
CA LEU A 20 7.30 10.67 -34.53
C LEU A 20 5.90 10.06 -34.60
N THR A 21 5.60 9.35 -35.69
CA THR A 21 4.43 8.50 -35.81
C THR A 21 4.68 7.16 -35.10
N GLY A 22 3.80 6.81 -34.17
CA GLY A 22 3.56 5.42 -33.77
C GLY A 22 4.41 4.85 -32.64
N LEU A 23 4.26 5.36 -31.41
CA LEU A 23 4.47 4.60 -30.17
C LEU A 23 3.63 5.26 -29.07
N SER A 24 2.43 4.72 -28.82
CA SER A 24 1.60 5.11 -27.68
C SER A 24 2.21 4.52 -26.40
N LEU A 25 3.10 5.30 -25.76
CA LEU A 25 3.63 5.00 -24.44
C LEU A 25 2.91 5.89 -23.42
N GLY A 26 2.13 5.26 -22.54
CA GLY A 26 1.40 5.94 -21.46
C GLY A 26 2.32 6.81 -20.60
N ARG A 27 1.90 8.05 -20.38
CA ARG A 27 2.56 9.06 -19.53
C ARG A 27 2.71 8.55 -18.09
N ASN A 28 3.86 7.94 -17.75
CA ASN A 28 4.53 8.01 -16.43
C ASN A 28 5.78 7.13 -16.32
N ARG A 29 6.60 7.02 -17.37
CA ARG A 29 7.94 6.41 -17.27
C ARG A 29 9.00 7.45 -17.60
N ARG A 30 9.84 7.83 -16.64
CA ARG A 30 11.11 8.49 -16.97
C ARG A 30 12.08 7.39 -17.41
N VAL A 31 12.04 7.05 -18.69
CA VAL A 31 13.06 6.21 -19.32
C VAL A 31 14.26 7.11 -19.62
N VAL A 32 15.41 6.83 -19.02
CA VAL A 32 16.66 7.47 -19.43
C VAL A 32 17.21 6.64 -20.59
N VAL A 33 17.02 7.14 -21.82
CA VAL A 33 17.63 6.53 -23.01
C VAL A 33 19.04 7.11 -23.14
N VAL A 34 20.05 6.32 -22.77
CA VAL A 34 21.44 6.68 -23.06
C VAL A 34 21.77 6.13 -24.45
N VAL A 35 21.88 7.03 -25.43
CA VAL A 35 22.34 6.67 -26.77
C VAL A 35 23.85 6.78 -26.79
N VAL A 36 24.54 5.64 -26.78
CA VAL A 36 25.99 5.61 -26.99
C VAL A 36 26.24 5.33 -28.47
N VAL A 37 26.76 6.35 -29.17
CA VAL A 37 27.17 6.21 -30.57
C VAL A 37 28.63 5.80 -30.59
N VAL A 38 28.90 4.55 -30.94
CA VAL A 38 30.27 4.08 -31.15
C VAL A 38 30.55 4.11 -32.65
N VAL A 39 31.46 4.98 -33.06
CA VAL A 39 31.92 5.05 -34.45
C VAL A 39 33.17 4.20 -34.56
N VAL A 40 33.06 3.06 -35.23
CA VAL A 40 34.21 2.20 -35.53
C VAL A 40 34.58 2.42 -37.00
N VAL A 41 35.81 2.87 -37.24
CA VAL A 41 36.35 3.07 -38.59
C VAL A 41 37.28 1.90 -38.91
N VAL A 42 36.86 1.04 -39.82
CA VAL A 42 37.70 -0.03 -40.36
C VAL A 42 37.84 0.17 -41.86
N VAL A 43 39.07 0.47 -42.28
CA VAL A 43 39.55 0.50 -43.68
C VAL A 43 38.53 1.04 -44.68
N VAL A 44 38.09 2.29 -44.46
CA VAL A 44 37.25 3.10 -45.36
C VAL A 44 35.73 2.85 -45.26
N VAL A 45 35.25 2.00 -44.35
CA VAL A 45 33.81 1.91 -44.01
C VAL A 45 33.57 2.46 -42.60
N VAL A 46 32.70 3.46 -42.50
CA VAL A 46 32.21 3.98 -41.22
C VAL A 46 31.01 3.16 -40.81
N VAL A 47 31.17 2.30 -39.80
CA VAL A 47 30.05 1.56 -39.20
C VAL A 47 29.61 2.31 -37.95
N VAL A 48 28.41 2.88 -38.00
CA VAL A 48 27.77 3.50 -36.84
C VAL A 48 26.97 2.43 -36.12
N VAL A 49 27.47 1.95 -34.98
CA VAL A 49 26.72 1.02 -34.13
C VAL A 49 25.99 1.85 -33.08
N VAL A 50 24.67 1.91 -33.19
CA VAL A 50 23.81 2.53 -32.18
C VAL A 50 23.44 1.45 -31.17
N VAL A 51 24.10 1.47 -30.00
CA VAL A 51 23.75 0.60 -28.88
C VAL A 51 22.74 1.35 -28.03
N VAL A 52 21.47 0.92 -28.08
CA VAL A 52 20.42 1.44 -27.20
C VAL A 52 20.46 0.63 -25.91
N VAL A 53 21.10 1.16 -24.87
CA VAL A 53 21.05 0.57 -23.55
C VAL A 53 19.83 1.13 -22.82
N VAL A 54 18.78 0.31 -22.71
CA VAL A 54 17.63 0.63 -21.86
C VAL A 54 18.01 0.27 -20.43
N VAL A 55 18.54 1.25 -19.68
CA VAL A 55 18.75 1.09 -18.25
C VAL A 55 17.42 1.35 -17.55
N GLU A 56 16.78 0.29 -17.05
CA GLU A 56 15.68 0.42 -16.11
C GLU A 56 16.25 0.98 -14.80
N ALA A 57 16.14 2.29 -14.59
CA ALA A 57 16.51 2.93 -13.34
C ALA A 57 15.54 2.47 -12.24
N ARG A 58 15.84 1.33 -11.61
CA ARG A 58 15.15 0.91 -10.38
C ARG A 58 15.64 1.79 -9.24
N PRO A 59 14.76 2.52 -8.54
CA PRO A 59 15.20 3.40 -7.48
C PRO A 59 15.76 2.58 -6.31
N SER A 60 17.03 2.82 -5.98
CA SER A 60 17.58 2.56 -4.66
C SER A 60 17.07 3.65 -3.71
N PHE A 61 16.63 3.27 -2.51
CA PHE A 61 16.12 4.18 -1.49
C PHE A 61 16.80 3.84 -0.16
N PRO A 62 17.34 4.78 0.63
CA PRO A 62 17.60 4.59 2.05
C PRO A 62 16.29 4.70 2.87
N SER A 63 16.19 4.06 4.04
CA SER A 63 15.13 4.39 5.02
C SER A 63 15.72 4.82 6.38
N LEU A 64 15.18 5.92 6.88
CA LEU A 64 15.64 6.60 8.09
C LEU A 64 14.63 6.37 9.23
N VAL A 65 15.10 6.28 10.47
CA VAL A 65 14.25 6.60 11.63
C VAL A 65 14.60 7.99 12.12
N VAL A 66 13.58 8.81 12.29
CA VAL A 66 13.66 10.19 12.74
C VAL A 66 12.99 10.28 14.11
N HIS A 67 13.75 10.55 15.16
CA HIS A 67 13.15 10.82 16.46
C HIS A 67 12.71 12.29 16.50
N LEU A 68 11.41 12.54 16.28
CA LEU A 68 10.78 13.87 16.30
C LEU A 68 10.36 14.27 17.72
N PRO A 69 11.12 15.10 18.45
CA PRO A 69 10.66 15.57 19.76
C PRO A 69 9.35 16.38 19.64
N PRO A 70 8.48 16.38 20.68
CA PRO A 70 7.16 17.02 20.66
C PRO A 70 7.16 18.52 20.30
N SER A 71 8.30 19.19 20.38
CA SER A 71 8.49 20.62 20.10
C SER A 71 8.95 20.92 18.67
N THR A 72 8.97 19.94 17.76
CA THR A 72 9.46 20.14 16.38
C THR A 72 8.45 20.98 15.59
N PRO A 73 8.85 22.13 14.99
CA PRO A 73 7.94 22.96 14.19
C PRO A 73 7.40 22.17 12.98
N HIS A 74 6.18 22.52 12.53
CA HIS A 74 5.46 21.83 11.46
C HIS A 74 6.35 21.50 10.25
N LEU A 75 6.71 20.22 10.13
CA LEU A 75 7.45 19.71 8.98
C LEU A 75 6.55 19.77 7.75
N SER A 76 7.11 20.29 6.67
CA SER A 76 6.40 20.44 5.41
C SER A 76 6.65 19.17 4.57
N TRP A 77 5.74 18.20 4.66
CA TRP A 77 5.89 16.77 4.32
C TRP A 77 5.93 16.40 2.83
N TRP A 78 6.33 17.31 1.92
CA TRP A 78 6.10 17.11 0.48
C TRP A 78 7.02 16.09 -0.21
N GLN A 79 8.02 15.54 0.50
CA GLN A 79 9.11 14.74 -0.10
C GLN A 79 9.41 13.44 0.65
N VAL A 80 8.55 13.09 1.61
CA VAL A 80 8.64 11.83 2.35
C VAL A 80 7.86 10.74 1.59
N LEU A 81 8.52 9.60 1.33
CA LEU A 81 7.89 8.47 0.65
C LEU A 81 6.86 7.78 1.56
N GLU A 82 7.15 7.70 2.85
CA GLU A 82 6.28 7.14 3.88
C GLU A 82 6.70 7.70 5.25
N VAL A 83 5.74 8.19 6.05
CA VAL A 83 5.94 8.54 7.47
C VAL A 83 5.06 7.59 8.27
N GLU A 84 5.66 6.80 9.13
CA GLU A 84 4.91 6.00 10.10
C GLU A 84 5.39 6.38 11.50
N VAL A 85 4.45 6.77 12.37
CA VAL A 85 4.74 7.10 13.76
C VAL A 85 4.81 5.78 14.51
N SER A 86 6.02 5.36 14.91
CA SER A 86 6.25 4.03 15.48
C SER A 86 5.73 3.90 16.90
N GLU A 87 5.50 4.98 17.63
CA GLU A 87 5.01 4.97 19.00
C GLU A 87 4.11 6.18 19.29
N VAL A 88 2.84 5.92 19.60
CA VAL A 88 1.88 6.95 20.02
C VAL A 88 2.35 7.51 21.38
N GLY A 89 2.88 8.74 21.36
CA GLY A 89 3.25 9.49 22.57
C GLY A 89 4.74 9.61 22.87
N SER A 90 5.65 8.91 22.16
CA SER A 90 7.10 9.00 22.43
C SER A 90 7.86 9.97 21.53
N GLY A 91 7.27 10.41 20.41
CA GLY A 91 7.93 11.31 19.46
C GLY A 91 8.95 10.60 18.57
N VAL A 92 8.68 9.36 18.15
CA VAL A 92 9.50 8.64 17.16
C VAL A 92 8.70 8.42 15.87
N ALA A 93 9.31 8.76 14.74
CA ALA A 93 8.74 8.56 13.42
C ALA A 93 9.74 7.83 12.51
N GLU A 94 9.30 6.80 11.81
CA GLU A 94 10.09 6.14 10.77
C GLU A 94 9.74 6.76 9.42
N VAL A 95 10.76 7.07 8.63
CA VAL A 95 10.63 7.87 7.41
C VAL A 95 11.48 7.24 6.31
N ALA A 96 10.82 6.71 5.28
CA ALA A 96 11.51 6.29 4.06
C ALA A 96 11.82 7.53 3.19
N LEU A 97 13.08 7.66 2.74
CA LEU A 97 13.57 8.84 2.03
C LEU A 97 14.21 8.47 0.69
N SER A 98 13.97 9.28 -0.33
CA SER A 98 14.75 9.18 -1.56
C SER A 98 16.21 9.58 -1.31
N PRO A 99 17.20 8.92 -1.96
CA PRO A 99 18.61 9.30 -1.82
C PRO A 99 18.83 10.78 -2.17
N ALA A 100 18.03 11.30 -3.11
CA ALA A 100 18.08 12.69 -3.54
C ALA A 100 17.77 13.70 -2.42
N PHE A 101 17.06 13.29 -1.37
CA PHE A 101 16.65 14.16 -0.25
C PHE A 101 17.41 13.85 1.05
N LEU A 102 18.24 12.80 1.09
CA LEU A 102 18.89 12.36 2.32
C LEU A 102 19.76 13.47 2.93
N THR A 103 20.56 14.16 2.11
CA THR A 103 21.47 15.22 2.58
C THR A 103 20.68 16.40 3.16
N ASP A 104 19.75 16.95 2.39
CA ASP A 104 18.97 18.12 2.79
C ASP A 104 18.10 17.83 4.02
N PHE A 105 17.49 16.64 4.06
CA PHE A 105 16.67 16.22 5.19
C PHE A 105 17.52 16.00 6.45
N THR A 106 18.67 15.32 6.34
CA THR A 106 19.57 15.13 7.49
C THR A 106 20.10 16.46 8.02
N GLN A 107 20.46 17.38 7.12
CA GLN A 107 20.87 18.72 7.51
C GLN A 107 19.74 19.50 8.20
N TYR A 108 18.51 19.40 7.68
CA TYR A 108 17.34 19.99 8.31
C TYR A 108 17.14 19.44 9.74
N LEU A 109 17.25 18.12 9.94
CA LEU A 109 17.11 17.51 11.26
C LEU A 109 18.18 18.02 12.24
N ASN A 110 19.44 18.04 11.80
CA ASN A 110 20.56 18.55 12.59
C ASN A 110 20.37 20.02 12.98
N ASN A 111 19.97 20.87 12.03
CA ASN A 111 19.74 22.30 12.27
C ASN A 111 18.61 22.56 13.28
N ASN A 112 17.66 21.63 13.39
CA ASN A 112 16.53 21.72 14.32
C ASN A 112 16.75 20.88 15.60
N ASN A 113 17.98 20.37 15.84
CA ASN A 113 18.31 19.52 16.99
C ASN A 113 17.41 18.27 17.10
N VAL A 114 16.95 17.75 15.97
CA VAL A 114 16.16 16.53 15.88
C VAL A 114 17.12 15.35 15.78
N LYS A 115 17.08 14.45 16.76
CA LYS A 115 17.92 13.23 16.74
C LYS A 115 17.41 12.28 15.67
N SER A 116 18.30 11.67 14.91
CA SER A 116 17.93 10.68 13.90
C SER A 116 18.96 9.56 13.82
N THR A 117 18.48 8.39 13.38
CA THR A 117 19.28 7.17 13.24
C THR A 117 18.90 6.49 11.93
N ILE A 118 19.88 6.06 11.15
CA ILE A 118 19.62 5.24 9.96
C ILE A 118 19.38 3.80 10.41
N ILE A 119 18.20 3.24 10.12
CA ILE A 119 17.88 1.84 10.44
C ILE A 119 18.13 0.90 9.26
N ILE A 120 17.97 1.40 8.03
CA ILE A 120 18.28 0.65 6.81
C ILE A 120 19.01 1.60 5.87
N ASP A 121 20.29 1.33 5.69
CA ASP A 121 21.21 2.09 4.85
C ASP A 121 20.79 2.12 3.38
N ASP A 122 20.30 1.00 2.86
CA ASP A 122 19.77 0.86 1.49
C ASP A 122 18.54 -0.07 1.48
N LEU A 123 17.36 0.52 1.71
CA LEU A 123 16.06 -0.14 1.56
C LEU A 123 15.87 -0.74 0.16
N GLY A 124 16.39 -0.09 -0.88
CA GLY A 124 16.33 -0.62 -2.25
C GLY A 124 17.10 -1.94 -2.40
N LYS A 125 18.31 -2.02 -1.84
CA LYS A 125 19.10 -3.25 -1.77
C LYS A 125 18.44 -4.30 -0.88
N LYS A 126 17.90 -3.91 0.28
CA LYS A 126 17.16 -4.81 1.18
C LYS A 126 15.96 -5.43 0.47
N LEU A 127 15.14 -4.63 -0.19
CA LEU A 127 14.00 -5.11 -0.98
C LEU A 127 14.44 -6.03 -2.12
N LYS A 128 15.50 -5.69 -2.85
CA LYS A 128 16.05 -6.57 -3.92
C LYS A 128 16.54 -7.92 -3.38
N SER A 129 17.06 -7.94 -2.15
CA SER A 129 17.52 -9.17 -1.48
C SER A 129 16.35 -10.00 -0.95
N ASP A 130 15.36 -9.36 -0.34
CA ASP A 130 14.28 -10.04 0.38
C ASP A 130 13.17 -10.53 -0.55
N ILE A 131 12.79 -9.71 -1.54
CA ILE A 131 11.63 -9.96 -2.40
C ILE A 131 11.73 -11.33 -3.10
N PRO A 132 12.86 -11.75 -3.69
CA PRO A 132 12.93 -13.04 -4.37
C PRO A 132 12.60 -14.23 -3.47
N PHE A 133 12.94 -14.16 -2.18
CA PHE A 133 12.61 -15.20 -1.21
C PHE A 133 11.18 -15.07 -0.69
N LEU A 134 10.80 -13.87 -0.24
CA LEU A 134 9.48 -13.59 0.33
C LEU A 134 8.32 -13.68 -0.68
N ARG A 135 8.64 -13.65 -1.98
CA ARG A 135 7.69 -13.70 -3.09
C ARG A 135 8.11 -14.75 -4.13
N ALA A 136 8.81 -15.80 -3.68
CA ALA A 136 9.25 -16.88 -4.54
C ALA A 136 8.10 -17.42 -5.40
N GLU A 137 8.38 -17.65 -6.69
CA GLU A 137 7.39 -18.22 -7.59
C GLU A 137 7.03 -19.64 -7.17
N SER A 138 5.76 -19.97 -7.37
CA SER A 138 5.18 -21.20 -6.91
C SER A 138 3.88 -21.42 -7.66
N ASP A 139 3.63 -22.68 -8.02
CA ASP A 139 2.41 -23.09 -8.71
C ASP A 139 1.33 -23.53 -7.71
N LEU A 140 1.32 -22.93 -6.51
CA LEU A 140 0.28 -23.21 -5.50
C LEU A 140 -1.06 -22.68 -6.02
N MET A 141 -1.85 -23.58 -6.60
CA MET A 141 -3.22 -23.33 -7.03
C MET A 141 -4.15 -24.08 -6.09
N GLY A 142 -5.04 -23.36 -5.40
CA GLY A 142 -6.00 -23.94 -4.46
C GLY A 142 -5.43 -24.33 -3.08
N ALA A 143 -4.20 -23.93 -2.76
CA ALA A 143 -3.53 -24.21 -1.49
C ALA A 143 -2.82 -22.97 -0.93
N VAL A 144 -2.65 -22.94 0.40
CA VAL A 144 -2.00 -21.83 1.13
C VAL A 144 -0.59 -22.23 1.58
N THR A 145 0.27 -21.24 1.73
CA THR A 145 1.57 -21.38 2.40
C THR A 145 1.87 -20.21 3.33
N PHE A 146 2.74 -20.44 4.31
CA PHE A 146 3.14 -19.45 5.31
C PHE A 146 4.65 -19.22 5.39
N ASP A 147 5.41 -19.79 4.44
CA ASP A 147 6.85 -19.56 4.28
C ASP A 147 7.17 -18.35 3.38
N ARG A 148 6.18 -17.84 2.64
CA ARG A 148 6.26 -16.67 1.75
C ARG A 148 4.92 -15.93 1.69
N PHE A 149 4.93 -14.74 1.09
CA PHE A 149 3.70 -14.04 0.71
C PHE A 149 3.12 -14.62 -0.59
N MET A 150 1.78 -14.66 -0.67
CA MET A 150 1.04 -15.17 -1.83
C MET A 150 0.59 -14.03 -2.76
N LYS A 151 0.67 -14.26 -4.07
CA LYS A 151 0.10 -13.37 -5.10
C LYS A 151 -1.42 -13.36 -5.01
N TYR A 152 -2.05 -12.32 -5.55
CA TYR A 152 -3.50 -12.19 -5.55
C TYR A 152 -4.21 -13.42 -6.13
N GLU A 153 -3.71 -13.95 -7.25
CA GLU A 153 -4.30 -15.10 -7.94
C GLU A 153 -4.23 -16.37 -7.09
N GLU A 154 -3.14 -16.59 -6.37
CA GLU A 154 -2.97 -17.73 -5.46
C GLU A 154 -3.94 -17.65 -4.29
N ILE A 155 -4.09 -16.45 -3.70
CA ILE A 155 -5.05 -16.20 -2.62
C ILE A 155 -6.47 -16.48 -3.13
N LEU A 156 -6.81 -15.95 -4.31
CA LEU A 156 -8.15 -16.11 -4.89
C LEU A 156 -8.47 -17.59 -5.16
N GLU A 157 -7.56 -18.35 -5.75
CA GLU A 157 -7.78 -19.77 -6.03
C GLU A 157 -7.86 -20.59 -4.74
N TYR A 158 -7.04 -20.28 -3.73
CA TYR A 158 -7.17 -20.88 -2.40
C TYR A 158 -8.56 -20.64 -1.80
N LEU A 159 -9.05 -19.40 -1.80
CA LEU A 159 -10.38 -19.07 -1.26
C LEU A 159 -11.51 -19.80 -1.99
N LYS A 160 -11.43 -19.95 -3.32
CA LYS A 160 -12.41 -20.69 -4.13
C LYS A 160 -12.42 -22.19 -3.85
N GLU A 161 -11.30 -22.74 -3.40
CA GLU A 161 -11.19 -24.17 -3.11
C GLU A 161 -11.72 -24.53 -1.72
N LEU A 162 -11.71 -23.59 -0.77
CA LEU A 162 -12.16 -23.85 0.61
C LEU A 162 -13.61 -24.39 0.71
N PRO A 163 -14.63 -23.86 0.00
CA PRO A 163 -15.97 -24.45 0.02
C PRO A 163 -16.04 -25.86 -0.57
N ARG A 164 -15.10 -26.26 -1.44
CA ARG A 164 -15.03 -27.64 -1.97
C ARG A 164 -14.42 -28.59 -0.95
N GLN A 165 -13.40 -28.14 -0.22
CA GLN A 165 -12.74 -28.91 0.82
C GLN A 165 -13.57 -29.02 2.10
N TYR A 166 -14.35 -27.97 2.42
CA TYR A 166 -15.14 -27.86 3.65
C TYR A 166 -16.59 -27.45 3.36
N PRO A 167 -17.36 -28.24 2.59
CA PRO A 167 -18.67 -27.84 2.06
C PRO A 167 -19.71 -27.51 3.13
N ASP A 168 -19.62 -28.14 4.31
CA ASP A 168 -20.55 -27.90 5.41
C ASP A 168 -20.10 -26.76 6.32
N ARG A 169 -18.83 -26.35 6.28
CA ARG A 169 -18.25 -25.40 7.24
C ARG A 169 -17.86 -24.06 6.64
N VAL A 170 -17.72 -24.00 5.32
CA VAL A 170 -17.22 -22.81 4.63
C VAL A 170 -18.16 -22.40 3.51
N ARG A 171 -18.48 -21.11 3.48
CA ARG A 171 -19.17 -20.46 2.36
C ARG A 171 -18.35 -19.27 1.90
N LEU A 172 -18.15 -19.17 0.59
CA LEU A 172 -17.49 -18.03 -0.05
C LEU A 172 -18.56 -17.17 -0.70
N GLU A 173 -18.57 -15.88 -0.38
CA GLU A 173 -19.48 -14.89 -0.93
C GLU A 173 -18.68 -13.79 -1.62
N GLU A 174 -19.16 -13.33 -2.77
CA GLU A 174 -18.68 -12.10 -3.38
C GLU A 174 -19.54 -10.96 -2.84
N VAL A 175 -18.93 -10.01 -2.12
CA VAL A 175 -19.64 -8.91 -1.43
C VAL A 175 -19.48 -7.57 -2.13
N GLY A 176 -18.74 -7.53 -3.23
CA GLY A 176 -18.50 -6.32 -4.00
C GLY A 176 -17.35 -6.47 -4.97
N HIS A 177 -17.04 -5.37 -5.63
CA HIS A 177 -15.89 -5.25 -6.51
C HIS A 177 -15.07 -4.04 -6.11
N SER A 178 -13.76 -4.13 -6.28
CA SER A 178 -12.82 -3.02 -6.17
C SER A 178 -12.96 -2.03 -7.33
N VAL A 179 -12.24 -0.91 -7.26
CA VAL A 179 -12.22 0.12 -8.31
C VAL A 179 -11.87 -0.44 -9.69
N GLU A 180 -10.89 -1.34 -9.77
CA GLU A 180 -10.48 -2.00 -11.01
C GLU A 180 -11.28 -3.28 -11.30
N SER A 181 -12.49 -3.39 -10.73
CA SER A 181 -13.45 -4.47 -10.96
C SER A 181 -12.96 -5.86 -10.56
N ARG A 182 -12.12 -5.97 -9.54
CA ARG A 182 -11.75 -7.27 -8.95
C ARG A 182 -12.69 -7.64 -7.81
N PRO A 183 -13.14 -8.90 -7.73
CA PRO A 183 -14.10 -9.33 -6.74
C PRO A 183 -13.51 -9.26 -5.32
N ILE A 184 -14.32 -8.79 -4.38
CA ILE A 184 -14.03 -8.76 -2.95
C ILE A 184 -14.79 -9.92 -2.31
N HIS A 185 -14.04 -10.85 -1.72
CA HIS A 185 -14.60 -12.08 -1.18
C HIS A 185 -14.70 -12.03 0.34
N LEU A 186 -15.88 -12.38 0.83
CA LEU A 186 -16.17 -12.71 2.21
C LEU A 186 -16.13 -14.23 2.38
N LEU A 187 -15.34 -14.71 3.33
CA LEU A 187 -15.33 -16.10 3.74
C LEU A 187 -16.12 -16.23 5.04
N VAL A 188 -17.17 -17.05 5.03
CA VAL A 188 -17.96 -17.40 6.22
C VAL A 188 -17.54 -18.79 6.68
N ILE A 189 -17.13 -18.89 7.95
CA ILE A 189 -16.68 -20.13 8.59
C ILE A 189 -17.52 -20.37 9.84
N SER A 190 -18.19 -21.52 9.91
CA SER A 190 -19.03 -21.93 11.04
C SER A 190 -18.97 -23.45 11.23
N SER A 191 -19.60 -23.96 12.28
CA SER A 191 -19.79 -25.41 12.45
C SER A 191 -20.68 -26.03 11.36
N ASP A 192 -21.64 -25.26 10.85
CA ASP A 192 -22.53 -25.61 9.76
C ASP A 192 -23.04 -24.34 9.07
N VAL A 193 -22.68 -24.11 7.80
CA VAL A 193 -23.06 -22.90 7.04
C VAL A 193 -24.43 -23.02 6.35
N HIS A 194 -25.05 -24.20 6.36
CA HIS A 194 -26.36 -24.46 5.74
C HIS A 194 -27.50 -24.51 6.79
N SER A 195 -27.17 -24.75 8.05
CA SER A 195 -28.16 -24.85 9.12
C SER A 195 -28.74 -23.49 9.50
N SER A 196 -30.07 -23.39 9.55
CA SER A 196 -30.76 -22.22 10.09
C SER A 196 -30.48 -21.98 11.58
N SER A 197 -30.01 -22.99 12.32
CA SER A 197 -29.62 -22.84 13.73
C SER A 197 -28.35 -21.98 13.91
N THR A 198 -27.49 -21.90 12.89
CA THR A 198 -26.28 -21.06 12.93
C THR A 198 -26.59 -19.58 12.64
N ALA A 199 -27.77 -19.27 12.09
CA ALA A 199 -28.23 -17.91 11.85
C ALA A 199 -28.36 -17.05 13.12
N ASN A 200 -28.41 -17.67 14.31
CA ASN A 200 -28.47 -16.95 15.59
C ASN A 200 -27.10 -16.82 16.29
N LYS A 201 -26.03 -17.42 15.74
CA LYS A 201 -24.71 -17.32 16.36
C LYS A 201 -24.19 -15.87 16.36
N PRO A 202 -23.46 -15.46 17.41
CA PRO A 202 -22.68 -14.24 17.36
C PRO A 202 -21.65 -14.29 16.23
N VAL A 203 -21.43 -13.14 15.60
CA VAL A 203 -20.47 -12.98 14.51
C VAL A 203 -19.22 -12.27 15.02
N ILE A 204 -18.05 -12.80 14.66
CA ILE A 204 -16.79 -12.08 14.71
C ILE A 204 -16.36 -11.79 13.28
N LEU A 205 -16.23 -10.51 12.94
CA LEU A 205 -15.74 -10.09 11.63
C LEU A 205 -14.26 -9.72 11.72
N ILE A 206 -13.47 -10.25 10.80
CA ILE A 206 -12.05 -9.91 10.66
C ILE A 206 -11.73 -9.48 9.23
N ASP A 207 -10.83 -8.51 9.07
CA ASP A 207 -10.27 -8.13 7.78
C ASP A 207 -8.76 -7.93 7.86
N GLY A 208 -8.10 -7.97 6.69
CA GLY A 208 -6.65 -7.93 6.55
C GLY A 208 -6.10 -9.26 6.01
N ALA A 209 -4.78 -9.33 5.80
CA ALA A 209 -4.13 -10.52 5.23
C ALA A 209 -4.04 -11.68 6.25
N VAL A 210 -5.17 -12.31 6.56
CA VAL A 210 -5.37 -13.23 7.70
C VAL A 210 -5.49 -14.71 7.33
N LEU A 211 -4.87 -15.14 6.22
CA LEU A 211 -4.98 -16.54 5.74
C LEU A 211 -4.52 -17.59 6.77
N TYR A 212 -3.56 -17.24 7.62
CA TYR A 212 -3.14 -18.12 8.71
C TYR A 212 -4.27 -18.34 9.74
N ILE A 213 -4.99 -17.28 10.10
CA ILE A 213 -6.14 -17.37 11.01
C ILE A 213 -7.23 -18.23 10.38
N VAL A 214 -7.49 -18.08 9.08
CA VAL A 214 -8.43 -18.92 8.34
C VAL A 214 -8.05 -20.40 8.50
N GLU A 215 -6.80 -20.79 8.24
CA GLU A 215 -6.34 -22.17 8.43
C GLU A 215 -6.52 -22.67 9.87
N GLN A 216 -6.20 -21.85 10.87
CA GLN A 216 -6.37 -22.23 12.28
C GLN A 216 -7.85 -22.47 12.64
N LEU A 217 -8.77 -21.66 12.10
CA LEU A 217 -10.22 -21.82 12.29
C LEU A 217 -10.75 -23.10 11.61
N LEU A 218 -10.25 -23.41 10.41
CA LEU A 218 -10.61 -24.64 9.70
C LEU A 218 -10.14 -25.89 10.48
N GLN A 219 -8.97 -25.82 11.10
CA GLN A 219 -8.40 -26.92 11.89
C GLN A 219 -9.00 -27.02 13.31
N SER A 220 -9.73 -25.99 13.78
CA SER A 220 -10.25 -25.92 15.15
C SER A 220 -11.79 -25.86 15.20
N PRO A 221 -12.51 -26.99 15.09
CA PRO A 221 -13.98 -27.02 15.17
C PRO A 221 -14.55 -26.32 16.41
N ALA A 222 -13.86 -26.42 17.55
CA ALA A 222 -14.23 -25.77 18.81
C ALA A 222 -14.29 -24.23 18.72
N MET A 223 -13.51 -23.60 17.85
CA MET A 223 -13.58 -22.14 17.65
C MET A 223 -14.79 -21.72 16.82
N THR A 224 -15.41 -22.66 16.11
CA THR A 224 -16.54 -22.42 15.19
C THR A 224 -17.87 -23.00 15.70
N SER A 225 -17.86 -23.66 16.88
CA SER A 225 -19.05 -24.27 17.49
C SER A 225 -20.09 -23.22 17.85
N ASP A 226 -19.67 -22.16 18.53
CA ASP A 226 -20.57 -21.15 19.13
C ASP A 226 -20.49 -19.79 18.44
N VAL A 227 -19.54 -19.62 17.52
CA VAL A 227 -19.27 -18.36 16.81
C VAL A 227 -19.24 -18.60 15.31
N GLU A 228 -19.83 -17.68 14.55
CA GLU A 228 -19.64 -17.57 13.11
C GLU A 228 -18.52 -16.57 12.81
N TRP A 229 -17.48 -17.02 12.12
CA TRP A 229 -16.37 -16.17 11.70
C TRP A 229 -16.62 -15.68 10.28
N ARG A 230 -16.48 -14.37 10.09
CA ARG A 230 -16.58 -13.73 8.77
C ARG A 230 -15.27 -13.02 8.47
N THR A 231 -14.61 -13.41 7.40
CA THR A 231 -13.27 -12.91 7.08
C THR A 231 -13.28 -12.22 5.72
N LEU A 232 -12.66 -11.05 5.60
CA LEU A 232 -12.33 -10.37 4.35
C LEU A 232 -10.80 -10.40 4.17
N PRO A 233 -10.22 -11.49 3.61
CA PRO A 233 -8.77 -11.69 3.60
C PRO A 233 -8.02 -10.65 2.76
N LEU A 234 -8.71 -10.00 1.83
CA LEU A 234 -8.11 -8.99 0.96
C LEU A 234 -9.14 -7.94 0.55
N LEU A 235 -9.30 -6.91 1.37
CA LEU A 235 -10.22 -5.80 1.11
C LEU A 235 -9.76 -4.89 -0.03
N ASN A 236 -8.43 -4.70 -0.19
CA ASN A 236 -7.82 -3.83 -1.21
C ASN A 236 -7.02 -4.65 -2.24
N PRO A 237 -7.69 -5.44 -3.12
CA PRO A 237 -6.99 -6.27 -4.10
C PRO A 237 -6.17 -5.43 -5.08
N ASP A 238 -6.67 -4.26 -5.49
CA ASP A 238 -6.01 -3.41 -6.47
C ASP A 238 -4.70 -2.83 -5.94
N GLY A 239 -4.74 -2.26 -4.73
CA GLY A 239 -3.56 -1.77 -4.03
C GLY A 239 -2.56 -2.91 -3.78
N TYR A 240 -3.05 -4.07 -3.36
CA TYR A 240 -2.22 -5.25 -3.13
C TYR A 240 -1.45 -5.64 -4.40
N ILE A 241 -2.12 -5.85 -5.53
CA ILE A 241 -1.48 -6.19 -6.82
C ILE A 241 -0.49 -5.10 -7.26
N TYR A 242 -0.80 -3.83 -7.01
CA TYR A 242 0.11 -2.74 -7.30
C TYR A 242 1.42 -2.85 -6.49
N THR A 243 1.36 -3.33 -5.24
CA THR A 243 2.57 -3.63 -4.44
C THR A 243 3.41 -4.77 -4.98
N TRP A 244 2.82 -5.66 -5.78
CA TRP A 244 3.51 -6.77 -6.41
C TRP A 244 4.15 -6.39 -7.74
N THR A 245 3.56 -5.43 -8.46
CA THR A 245 3.87 -5.19 -9.87
C THR A 245 4.50 -3.83 -10.17
N LYS A 246 4.34 -2.82 -9.30
CA LYS A 246 4.74 -1.44 -9.56
C LYS A 246 5.46 -0.78 -8.39
N ASP A 247 4.80 -0.67 -7.23
CA ASP A 247 5.32 0.08 -6.09
C ASP A 247 5.07 -0.67 -4.79
N ARG A 248 6.15 -1.26 -4.24
CA ARG A 248 6.09 -2.10 -3.05
C ARG A 248 5.57 -1.34 -1.81
N LEU A 249 5.75 -0.02 -1.74
CA LEU A 249 5.35 0.80 -0.60
C LEU A 249 3.96 1.41 -0.78
N TRP A 250 3.21 0.98 -1.79
CA TRP A 250 1.86 1.49 -2.02
C TRP A 250 0.89 1.05 -0.92
N ARG A 251 0.15 2.02 -0.37
CA ARG A 251 -0.81 1.83 0.73
C ARG A 251 -2.28 1.92 0.30
N LYS A 252 -2.61 2.90 -0.54
CA LYS A 252 -3.99 3.27 -0.89
C LYS A 252 -4.67 2.24 -1.81
N ASN A 253 -5.95 2.40 -2.12
CA ASN A 253 -6.55 1.69 -3.26
C ASN A 253 -6.05 2.29 -4.60
N ARG A 254 -6.73 2.01 -5.72
CA ARG A 254 -6.35 2.47 -7.06
C ARG A 254 -7.34 3.43 -7.72
N ALA A 255 -8.22 4.06 -6.95
CA ALA A 255 -9.16 5.07 -7.45
C ALA A 255 -8.48 6.23 -8.19
N THR A 256 -9.08 6.65 -9.30
CA THR A 256 -8.72 7.93 -9.90
C THR A 256 -9.16 9.07 -8.99
N THR A 257 -8.39 10.15 -8.96
CA THR A 257 -8.71 11.33 -8.14
C THR A 257 -8.91 12.55 -9.02
N SER A 258 -9.36 13.65 -8.41
CA SER A 258 -9.51 14.95 -9.08
C SER A 258 -8.18 15.57 -9.51
N GLU A 259 -7.04 15.12 -8.95
CA GLU A 259 -5.73 15.68 -9.21
C GLU A 259 -4.90 14.73 -10.10
N ILE A 260 -4.40 15.27 -11.21
CA ILE A 260 -3.61 14.50 -12.18
C ILE A 260 -2.34 13.98 -11.53
N GLY A 261 -2.11 12.68 -11.63
CA GLY A 261 -0.92 12.02 -11.09
C GLY A 261 -1.07 11.53 -9.64
N CYS A 262 -2.17 11.88 -8.97
CA CYS A 262 -2.47 11.40 -7.63
C CYS A 262 -3.56 10.34 -7.69
N VAL A 263 -3.25 9.14 -7.21
CA VAL A 263 -4.09 7.96 -7.33
C VAL A 263 -4.35 7.38 -5.95
N GLY A 264 -5.55 6.86 -5.76
CA GLY A 264 -5.97 6.11 -4.60
C GLY A 264 -6.49 6.94 -3.44
N VAL A 265 -7.33 6.31 -2.64
CA VAL A 265 -7.87 6.76 -1.36
C VAL A 265 -7.37 5.80 -0.26
N ASP A 266 -7.07 6.34 0.92
CA ASP A 266 -6.79 5.53 2.09
C ASP A 266 -8.11 4.95 2.62
N LEU A 267 -8.32 3.65 2.41
CA LEU A 267 -9.55 2.98 2.84
C LEU A 267 -9.78 3.10 4.34
N ASN A 268 -8.71 3.13 5.15
CA ASN A 268 -8.81 3.29 6.61
C ASN A 268 -9.02 4.75 7.05
N ARG A 269 -9.32 5.64 6.10
CA ARG A 269 -9.78 7.02 6.32
C ARG A 269 -11.11 7.31 5.64
N ASN A 270 -11.68 6.33 4.92
CA ASN A 270 -12.87 6.50 4.08
C ASN A 270 -14.19 6.11 4.77
N PHE A 271 -14.17 5.77 6.07
CA PHE A 271 -15.39 5.40 6.81
C PHE A 271 -16.18 6.63 7.28
N GLY A 272 -17.50 6.48 7.46
CA GLY A 272 -18.40 7.58 7.81
C GLY A 272 -18.37 8.09 9.24
N PHE A 273 -17.64 7.45 10.15
CA PHE A 273 -17.55 7.89 11.54
C PHE A 273 -16.44 8.93 11.72
N HIS A 274 -16.80 10.17 12.10
CA HIS A 274 -15.87 11.31 12.18
C HIS A 274 -15.04 11.50 10.90
N PHE A 275 -15.70 11.36 9.75
CA PHE A 275 -15.08 11.43 8.43
C PHE A 275 -14.39 12.78 8.19
N GLY A 276 -13.15 12.74 7.71
CA GLY A 276 -12.40 13.95 7.33
C GLY A 276 -11.97 14.84 8.50
N GLU A 277 -12.07 14.35 9.74
CA GLU A 277 -11.57 15.04 10.93
C GLU A 277 -10.07 14.74 11.15
N SER A 278 -9.67 14.41 12.37
CA SER A 278 -8.28 14.21 12.77
C SER A 278 -7.59 13.04 12.05
N GLY A 279 -6.28 13.19 11.80
CA GLY A 279 -5.44 12.12 11.26
C GLY A 279 -5.68 11.78 9.78
N THR A 280 -6.32 12.69 9.03
CA THR A 280 -6.72 12.51 7.64
C THR A 280 -6.20 13.67 6.76
N SER A 281 -6.33 13.57 5.44
CA SER A 281 -6.05 14.70 4.52
C SER A 281 -7.10 14.81 3.41
N PRO A 282 -7.52 16.03 3.02
CA PRO A 282 -8.38 16.23 1.85
C PRO A 282 -7.60 16.32 0.53
N LYS A 283 -6.26 16.23 0.57
CA LYS A 283 -5.41 16.37 -0.61
C LYS A 283 -5.23 15.02 -1.30
N PRO A 284 -5.59 14.86 -2.58
CA PRO A 284 -5.52 13.56 -3.27
C PRO A 284 -4.13 12.89 -3.27
N CYS A 285 -3.06 13.69 -3.28
CA CYS A 285 -1.68 13.18 -3.26
C CYS A 285 -1.21 12.69 -1.88
N SER A 286 -1.97 12.96 -0.81
CA SER A 286 -1.64 12.47 0.52
C SER A 286 -1.79 10.95 0.60
N THR A 287 -0.90 10.31 1.38
CA THR A 287 -0.99 8.89 1.73
C THR A 287 -2.19 8.59 2.64
N VAL A 288 -2.69 9.59 3.37
CA VAL A 288 -3.87 9.53 4.23
C VAL A 288 -5.06 10.30 3.64
N TYR A 289 -5.13 10.37 2.30
CA TYR A 289 -6.26 10.99 1.60
C TYR A 289 -7.55 10.25 1.92
N HIS A 290 -8.52 10.94 2.54
CA HIS A 290 -9.77 10.33 3.00
C HIS A 290 -10.81 10.11 1.89
N GLY A 291 -10.58 10.59 0.67
CA GLY A 291 -11.56 10.51 -0.42
C GLY A 291 -12.52 11.71 -0.43
N PRO A 292 -13.30 11.89 -1.51
CA PRO A 292 -14.17 13.06 -1.68
C PRO A 292 -15.34 13.09 -0.68
N VAL A 293 -15.85 11.93 -0.28
CA VAL A 293 -16.94 11.76 0.70
C VAL A 293 -16.76 10.44 1.46
N ALA A 294 -17.44 10.29 2.59
CA ALA A 294 -17.48 9.03 3.33
C ALA A 294 -18.01 7.90 2.45
N PHE A 295 -17.36 6.74 2.53
CA PHE A 295 -17.65 5.56 1.74
C PHE A 295 -17.67 5.85 0.23
N SER A 296 -16.78 6.70 -0.26
CA SER A 296 -16.62 6.93 -1.70
C SER A 296 -16.06 5.71 -2.44
N GLU A 297 -15.30 4.87 -1.73
CA GLU A 297 -14.60 3.74 -2.33
C GLU A 297 -15.43 2.46 -2.27
N PRO A 298 -15.55 1.70 -3.37
CA PRO A 298 -16.38 0.50 -3.39
C PRO A 298 -15.86 -0.59 -2.44
N GLU A 299 -14.55 -0.63 -2.16
CA GLU A 299 -13.98 -1.52 -1.15
C GLU A 299 -14.51 -1.20 0.25
N SER A 300 -14.52 0.08 0.62
CA SER A 300 -15.04 0.51 1.94
C SER A 300 -16.56 0.30 2.06
N GLN A 301 -17.29 0.44 0.95
CA GLN A 301 -18.72 0.14 0.87
C GLN A 301 -18.99 -1.35 1.09
N ALA A 302 -18.21 -2.25 0.46
CA ALA A 302 -18.36 -3.69 0.63
C ALA A 302 -18.20 -4.12 2.10
N LEU A 303 -17.22 -3.57 2.82
CA LEU A 303 -17.04 -3.84 4.25
C LEU A 303 -18.18 -3.23 5.10
N ARG A 304 -18.61 -1.99 4.81
CA ARG A 304 -19.76 -1.36 5.48
C ARG A 304 -21.00 -2.24 5.35
N ASP A 305 -21.32 -2.66 4.14
CA ASP A 305 -22.54 -3.39 3.83
C ASP A 305 -22.51 -4.79 4.47
N THR A 306 -21.35 -5.44 4.47
CA THR A 306 -21.12 -6.70 5.20
C THR A 306 -21.37 -6.56 6.71
N LEU A 307 -20.82 -5.51 7.33
CA LEU A 307 -21.04 -5.23 8.76
C LEU A 307 -22.49 -4.89 9.06
N GLN A 308 -23.15 -4.10 8.20
CA GLN A 308 -24.54 -3.70 8.38
C GLN A 308 -25.50 -4.88 8.28
N GLN A 309 -25.28 -5.78 7.32
CA GLN A 309 -26.06 -7.00 7.13
C GLN A 309 -26.09 -7.86 8.42
N GLU A 310 -25.01 -7.86 9.19
CA GLU A 310 -24.87 -8.65 10.42
C GLU A 310 -24.83 -7.82 11.70
N SER A 311 -25.29 -6.56 11.63
CA SER A 311 -25.16 -5.60 12.73
C SER A 311 -25.78 -6.06 14.05
N SER A 312 -26.87 -6.83 14.00
CA SER A 312 -27.54 -7.37 15.20
C SER A 312 -26.76 -8.51 15.87
N ARG A 313 -25.94 -9.24 15.11
CA ARG A 313 -25.20 -10.43 15.57
C ARG A 313 -23.72 -10.18 15.78
N THR A 314 -23.14 -9.20 15.11
CA THR A 314 -21.71 -8.87 15.20
C THR A 314 -21.37 -8.41 16.61
N LYS A 315 -20.47 -9.14 17.28
CA LYS A 315 -20.02 -8.85 18.65
C LYS A 315 -18.60 -8.27 18.69
N ALA A 316 -17.80 -8.54 17.66
CA ALA A 316 -16.46 -7.98 17.53
C ALA A 316 -16.13 -7.72 16.06
N TYR A 317 -15.36 -6.65 15.84
CA TYR A 317 -14.69 -6.34 14.58
C TYR A 317 -13.20 -6.20 14.87
N VAL A 318 -12.37 -6.95 14.15
CA VAL A 318 -10.91 -6.93 14.32
C VAL A 318 -10.25 -6.74 12.96
N THR A 319 -9.60 -5.60 12.77
CA THR A 319 -8.84 -5.31 11.55
C THR A 319 -7.35 -5.48 11.80
N PHE A 320 -6.68 -6.23 10.92
CA PHE A 320 -5.25 -6.51 11.04
C PHE A 320 -4.44 -5.54 10.18
N HIS A 321 -3.56 -4.80 10.85
CA HIS A 321 -2.59 -3.89 10.23
C HIS A 321 -1.16 -4.24 10.65
N SER A 322 -0.20 -3.68 9.93
CA SER A 322 1.20 -3.71 10.30
C SER A 322 1.87 -2.38 9.94
N TYR A 323 2.93 -1.97 10.62
CA TYR A 323 3.61 -2.62 11.77
C TYR A 323 3.36 -1.86 13.09
N GLY A 324 4.11 -2.17 14.14
CA GLY A 324 4.09 -1.45 15.42
C GLY A 324 3.80 -2.31 16.66
N GLN A 325 3.29 -3.53 16.47
CA GLN A 325 2.94 -4.47 17.56
C GLN A 325 1.95 -3.87 18.57
N PHE A 326 0.95 -3.15 18.07
CA PHE A 326 -0.08 -2.53 18.89
C PHE A 326 -1.40 -3.28 18.82
N VAL A 327 -2.11 -3.32 19.96
CA VAL A 327 -3.53 -3.59 20.01
C VAL A 327 -4.22 -2.25 20.27
N LEU A 328 -4.86 -1.71 19.24
CA LEU A 328 -5.56 -0.43 19.32
C LEU A 328 -7.06 -0.69 19.46
N HIS A 329 -7.71 0.11 20.30
CA HIS A 329 -9.16 0.12 20.43
C HIS A 329 -9.68 1.55 20.26
N PRO A 330 -10.99 1.72 19.96
CA PRO A 330 -11.56 3.05 19.83
C PRO A 330 -11.34 3.93 21.09
N TRP A 331 -11.15 5.23 20.94
CA TRP A 331 -11.29 6.00 19.69
C TRP A 331 -9.95 6.29 18.99
N GLY A 332 -9.97 6.36 17.66
CA GLY A 332 -8.83 6.82 16.85
C GLY A 332 -8.93 8.28 16.36
N TYR A 333 -10.10 8.91 16.46
CA TYR A 333 -10.34 10.28 15.98
C TYR A 333 -10.08 11.37 17.05
N THR A 334 -10.00 10.97 18.32
CA THR A 334 -9.86 11.83 19.50
C THR A 334 -8.96 11.17 20.53
N ASP A 335 -8.34 12.00 21.38
CA ASP A 335 -7.60 11.62 22.58
C ASP A 335 -8.50 11.23 23.78
N LYS A 336 -9.82 11.38 23.65
CA LYS A 336 -10.78 10.99 24.69
C LYS A 336 -10.88 9.47 24.81
N VAL A 337 -10.83 8.98 26.04
CA VAL A 337 -11.05 7.55 26.35
C VAL A 337 -12.52 7.18 26.10
N SER A 338 -12.74 6.02 25.46
CA SER A 338 -14.08 5.47 25.27
C SER A 338 -14.74 5.14 26.62
N LYS A 339 -15.99 5.57 26.80
CA LYS A 339 -16.78 5.26 28.00
C LYS A 339 -17.01 3.76 28.21
N ASN A 340 -16.97 2.97 27.13
CA ASN A 340 -17.26 1.55 27.19
C ASN A 340 -16.08 0.70 27.72
N ASN A 341 -14.86 1.25 27.76
CA ASN A 341 -13.64 0.46 28.01
C ASN A 341 -12.84 0.90 29.25
N ILE A 342 -13.36 1.83 30.06
CA ILE A 342 -12.59 2.47 31.14
C ILE A 342 -12.21 1.51 32.28
N ASN A 343 -12.94 0.39 32.42
CA ASN A 343 -12.72 -0.60 33.49
C ASN A 343 -11.98 -1.86 33.00
N GLU A 344 -12.06 -2.22 31.72
CA GLU A 344 -11.48 -3.47 31.18
C GLU A 344 -9.97 -3.40 30.89
N LEU A 345 -9.41 -2.19 30.80
CA LEU A 345 -7.98 -1.95 30.50
C LEU A 345 -7.15 -1.62 31.76
N ASN A 346 -7.79 -1.54 32.92
CA ASN A 346 -7.16 -1.23 34.21
C ASN A 346 -7.01 -2.46 35.12
N THR A 347 -7.26 -3.67 34.58
CA THR A 347 -6.98 -4.97 35.21
C THR A 347 -5.92 -5.69 34.41
#